data_AF-A0A7X9KDF0-F1
#
_entry.id   AF-A0A7X9KDF0-F1
#
_cell.length_a   1.000
_cell.length_b   1.000
_cell.length_c   1.000
_cell.angle_alpha   90.00
_cell.angle_beta   90.00
_cell.angle_gamma   90.00
#
_symmetry.space_group_name_H-M   'P 1'
#
loop_
_entity.id
_entity.type
_entity.pdbx_description
1 polymer ?
#
loop_
_entity_poly.entity_id
_entity_poly.type
_entity_poly.pdbx_seq_one_letter_code
_entity_poly.pdbx_strand_id
1 'polypeptide(L)'
;MNVLGREEIFELAEHESTPSVSLYMSGTRPHDPKKTQIRFKNLVARAEEILGGFDLRPHQKEALLTDARSLLSNSVFWERQDDSLALFAAAGVFRVLSIPSEVSDVVTVSDRFYIKPLLPLLAGEEEFLVLCLSQKQVRLLRFGRGGGGEVSLEGVPTSLTEALQYDPMEKQGQFGGAYPTHGAEEEDFKANIRRFFRQVDDGLQKYLREEKLPLVTAGVSPLNSIYREANTYPGLLEGAVEGNPEAFKDSEIREKVWKIVKPLFDRAKNEALERFGHLQGTGKTSVSLEEV
;
A
#
# COMPACT_ATOMS: atom_id res chain seq x y z
N MET A 1 17.04 -2.47 8.78
CA MET A 1 16.43 -3.68 8.19
C MET A 1 16.08 -3.30 6.76
N ASN A 2 16.56 -4.03 5.76
CA ASN A 2 16.40 -3.61 4.36
C ASN A 2 14.92 -3.72 3.97
N VAL A 3 14.37 -2.62 3.46
CA VAL A 3 13.11 -2.64 2.70
C VAL A 3 13.44 -3.38 1.40
N LEU A 4 12.83 -4.53 1.21
CA LEU A 4 13.10 -5.40 0.08
C LEU A 4 12.67 -4.72 -1.22
N GLY A 5 13.63 -4.57 -2.13
CA GLY A 5 13.43 -3.95 -3.43
C GLY A 5 12.91 -4.95 -4.46
N ARG A 6 12.30 -4.42 -5.53
CA ARG A 6 11.86 -5.21 -6.69
C ARG A 6 12.98 -6.09 -7.25
N GLU A 7 14.17 -5.51 -7.42
CA GLU A 7 15.36 -6.20 -7.95
C GLU A 7 15.75 -7.43 -7.13
N GLU A 8 15.70 -7.34 -5.79
CA GLU A 8 16.05 -8.45 -4.90
C GLU A 8 15.08 -9.64 -5.04
N ILE A 9 13.79 -9.38 -5.28
CA ILE A 9 12.83 -10.46 -5.58
C ILE A 9 13.17 -11.12 -6.93
N PHE A 10 13.55 -10.34 -7.94
CA PHE A 10 13.93 -10.88 -9.25
C PHE A 10 15.20 -11.73 -9.16
N GLU A 11 16.22 -11.29 -8.40
CA GLU A 11 17.42 -12.10 -8.15
C GLU A 11 17.09 -13.45 -7.49
N LEU A 12 16.17 -13.45 -6.51
CA LEU A 12 15.69 -14.70 -5.89
C LEU A 12 14.88 -15.58 -6.85
N ALA A 13 14.13 -14.96 -7.78
CA ALA A 13 13.33 -15.68 -8.77
C ALA A 13 14.19 -16.36 -9.85
N GLU A 14 15.28 -15.70 -10.26
CA GLU A 14 16.22 -16.19 -11.27
C GLU A 14 17.21 -17.21 -10.72
N HIS A 15 17.30 -17.36 -9.40
CA HIS A 15 18.19 -18.32 -8.76
C HIS A 15 17.74 -19.77 -9.00
N GLU A 16 18.63 -20.55 -9.63
CA GLU A 16 18.43 -21.97 -9.92
C GLU A 16 19.54 -22.79 -9.25
N SER A 17 19.16 -23.56 -8.22
CA SER A 17 20.07 -24.46 -7.50
C SER A 17 19.27 -25.50 -6.74
N THR A 18 19.71 -26.75 -6.79
CA THR A 18 19.11 -27.83 -5.99
C THR A 18 20.07 -28.26 -4.88
N PRO A 19 19.67 -28.21 -3.60
CA PRO A 19 18.38 -27.72 -3.09
C PRO A 19 18.39 -26.19 -2.82
N SER A 20 17.24 -25.58 -3.04
CA SER A 20 16.89 -24.22 -2.65
C SER A 20 15.82 -24.29 -1.56
N VAL A 21 16.17 -23.86 -0.35
CA VAL A 21 15.27 -23.81 0.81
C VAL A 21 14.58 -22.45 0.85
N SER A 22 13.26 -22.45 0.97
CA SER A 22 12.47 -21.25 1.28
C SER A 22 11.62 -21.50 2.52
N LEU A 23 11.72 -20.59 3.48
CA LEU A 23 10.99 -20.63 4.75
C LEU A 23 10.25 -19.31 4.92
N TYR A 24 8.96 -19.40 5.19
CA TYR A 24 8.12 -18.25 5.54
C TYR A 24 7.53 -18.45 6.92
N MET A 25 7.46 -17.36 7.68
CA MET A 25 6.91 -17.35 9.03
C MET A 25 6.02 -16.13 9.21
N SER A 26 4.82 -16.33 9.72
CA SER A 26 3.91 -15.23 10.08
C SER A 26 4.48 -14.41 11.24
N GLY A 27 4.34 -13.08 11.18
CA GLY A 27 4.60 -12.22 12.34
C GLY A 27 3.68 -12.53 13.52
N THR A 28 4.02 -12.08 14.72
CA THR A 28 3.18 -12.24 15.93
C THR A 28 2.67 -10.89 16.42
N ARG A 29 1.36 -10.79 16.69
CA ARG A 29 0.72 -9.59 17.25
C ARG A 29 -0.17 -9.96 18.46
N PRO A 30 0.12 -9.45 19.68
CA PRO A 30 1.29 -8.67 20.06
C PRO A 30 2.59 -9.49 19.90
N HIS A 31 3.70 -8.79 19.68
CA HIS A 31 5.00 -9.42 19.47
C HIS A 31 5.47 -10.18 20.72
N ASP A 32 5.91 -11.42 20.51
CA ASP A 32 6.51 -12.28 21.55
C ASP A 32 7.80 -12.91 20.98
N PRO A 33 8.99 -12.39 21.34
CA PRO A 33 10.26 -12.87 20.79
C PRO A 33 10.47 -14.37 21.01
N LYS A 34 10.07 -14.90 22.18
CA LYS A 34 10.28 -16.31 22.54
C LYS A 34 9.40 -17.21 21.68
N LYS A 35 8.12 -16.87 21.51
CA LYS A 35 7.22 -17.65 20.64
C LYS A 35 7.66 -17.60 19.18
N THR A 36 8.10 -16.44 18.72
CA THR A 36 8.60 -16.23 17.35
C THR A 36 9.86 -17.07 17.10
N GLN A 37 10.81 -17.07 18.03
CA GLN A 37 12.01 -17.91 17.99
C GLN A 37 11.69 -19.42 18.00
N ILE A 38 10.75 -19.87 18.84
CA ILE A 38 10.32 -21.28 18.87
C ILE A 38 9.68 -21.68 17.54
N ARG A 39 8.83 -20.83 16.96
CA ARG A 39 8.20 -21.08 15.66
C ARG A 39 9.25 -21.21 14.57
N PHE A 40 10.21 -20.28 14.52
CA PHE A 40 11.31 -20.34 13.55
C PHE A 40 12.14 -21.63 13.71
N LYS A 41 12.46 -22.03 14.95
CA LYS A 41 13.15 -23.31 15.23
C LYS A 41 12.40 -24.50 14.62
N ASN A 42 11.07 -24.55 14.78
CA ASN A 42 10.26 -25.63 14.23
C ASN A 42 10.27 -25.63 12.69
N LEU A 43 10.27 -24.46 12.06
CA LEU A 43 10.36 -24.34 10.60
C LEU A 43 11.74 -24.77 10.07
N VAL A 44 12.83 -24.42 10.77
CA VAL A 44 14.19 -24.90 10.44
C VAL A 44 14.26 -26.43 10.56
N ALA A 45 13.73 -27.01 11.64
CA ALA A 45 13.69 -28.47 11.81
C ALA A 45 12.90 -29.16 10.68
N ARG A 46 11.79 -28.56 10.23
CA ARG A 46 11.03 -29.07 9.08
C ARG A 46 11.82 -28.99 7.77
N ALA A 47 12.63 -27.94 7.58
CA ALA A 47 13.51 -27.85 6.42
C ALA A 47 14.58 -28.96 6.43
N GLU A 48 15.15 -29.27 7.59
CA GLU A 48 16.11 -30.37 7.78
C GLU A 48 15.48 -31.73 7.43
N GLU A 49 14.25 -31.97 7.86
CA GLU A 49 13.51 -33.20 7.54
C GLU A 49 13.32 -33.36 6.03
N ILE A 50 12.89 -32.30 5.33
CA ILE A 50 12.69 -32.33 3.88
C ILE A 50 14.03 -32.53 3.14
N LEU A 51 15.11 -31.85 3.57
CA LEU A 51 16.46 -32.06 3.05
C LEU A 51 16.97 -33.49 3.28
N GLY A 52 16.42 -34.21 4.27
CA GLY A 52 16.66 -35.62 4.51
C GLY A 52 16.45 -36.49 3.27
N GLY A 53 15.45 -36.16 2.45
CA GLY A 53 15.10 -36.88 1.22
C GLY A 53 16.01 -36.63 0.01
N PHE A 54 16.94 -35.65 0.08
CA PHE A 54 17.85 -35.33 -1.02
C PHE A 54 19.17 -36.12 -0.89
N ASP A 55 19.74 -36.50 -2.05
CA ASP A 55 21.04 -37.16 -2.16
C ASP A 55 22.19 -36.16 -1.97
N LEU A 56 22.38 -35.74 -0.72
CA LEU A 56 23.45 -34.83 -0.31
C LEU A 56 24.24 -35.46 0.82
N ARG A 57 25.54 -35.16 0.87
CA ARG A 57 26.39 -35.53 2.00
C ARG A 57 25.95 -34.75 3.25
N PRO A 58 26.09 -35.31 4.47
CA PRO A 58 25.66 -34.65 5.70
C PRO A 58 26.18 -33.22 5.88
N HIS A 59 27.46 -32.97 5.54
CA HIS A 59 28.06 -31.65 5.62
C HIS A 59 27.44 -30.62 4.66
N GLN A 60 26.94 -31.06 3.51
CA GLN A 60 26.26 -30.17 2.55
C GLN A 60 24.88 -29.77 3.08
N LYS A 61 24.15 -30.71 3.67
CA LYS A 61 22.86 -30.44 4.33
C LYS A 61 23.02 -29.46 5.48
N GLU A 62 24.05 -29.67 6.30
CA GLU A 62 24.37 -28.79 7.43
C GLU A 62 24.78 -27.39 6.98
N ALA A 63 25.63 -27.27 5.96
CA ALA A 63 26.08 -25.98 5.45
C ALA A 63 24.92 -25.08 5.00
N LEU A 64 23.87 -25.64 4.40
CA LEU A 64 22.71 -24.89 3.92
C LEU A 64 21.92 -24.19 5.03
N LEU A 65 21.85 -24.80 6.22
CA LEU A 65 21.03 -24.28 7.34
C LEU A 65 21.88 -23.76 8.51
N THR A 66 23.21 -23.72 8.35
CA THR A 66 24.13 -23.24 9.39
C THR A 66 23.77 -21.81 9.80
N ASP A 67 23.65 -20.89 8.84
CA ASP A 67 23.33 -19.50 9.13
C ASP A 67 21.91 -19.33 9.72
N ALA A 68 20.95 -20.16 9.29
CA ALA A 68 19.60 -20.18 9.88
C ALA A 68 19.64 -20.61 11.35
N ARG A 69 20.44 -21.62 11.69
CA ARG A 69 20.63 -22.05 13.09
C ARG A 69 21.34 -20.99 13.91
N SER A 70 22.35 -20.32 13.36
CA SER A 70 23.04 -19.21 14.04
C SER A 70 22.09 -18.05 14.36
N LEU A 71 21.09 -17.81 13.51
CA LEU A 71 20.07 -16.79 13.75
C LEU A 71 19.22 -17.07 14.99
N LEU A 72 18.99 -18.35 15.36
CA LEU A 72 18.29 -18.70 16.59
C LEU A 72 18.98 -18.14 17.83
N SER A 73 20.31 -18.01 17.82
CA SER A 73 21.06 -17.48 18.96
C SER A 73 21.12 -15.95 19.01
N ASN A 74 20.57 -15.25 18.02
CA ASN A 74 20.62 -13.79 17.93
C ASN A 74 19.41 -13.14 18.64
N SER A 75 19.55 -12.81 19.92
CA SER A 75 18.46 -12.20 20.70
C SER A 75 17.99 -10.85 20.14
N VAL A 76 18.93 -10.01 19.69
CA VAL A 76 18.63 -8.66 19.15
C VAL A 76 17.78 -8.74 17.88
N PHE A 77 18.00 -9.77 17.06
CA PHE A 77 17.16 -10.03 15.89
C PHE A 77 15.70 -10.32 16.30
N TRP A 78 15.51 -11.25 17.23
CA TRP A 78 14.16 -11.66 17.67
C TRP A 78 13.41 -10.57 18.42
N GLU A 79 14.11 -9.69 19.15
CA GLU A 79 13.50 -8.53 19.83
C GLU A 79 12.94 -7.48 18.86
N ARG A 80 13.38 -7.47 17.60
CA ARG A 80 12.99 -6.49 16.58
C ARG A 80 12.10 -7.06 15.47
N GLN A 81 11.79 -8.36 15.53
CA GLN A 81 11.07 -9.07 14.47
C GLN A 81 9.55 -9.04 14.72
N ASP A 82 8.93 -7.89 14.44
CA ASP A 82 7.48 -7.70 14.59
C ASP A 82 6.68 -8.17 13.35
N ASP A 83 7.35 -8.14 12.20
CA ASP A 83 6.78 -8.48 10.90
C ASP A 83 6.90 -9.97 10.57
N SER A 84 6.18 -10.38 9.52
CA SER A 84 6.40 -11.68 8.89
C SER A 84 7.84 -11.79 8.35
N LEU A 85 8.33 -13.01 8.21
CA LEU A 85 9.71 -13.31 7.82
C LEU A 85 9.75 -14.23 6.61
N ALA A 86 10.68 -14.00 5.70
CA ALA A 86 11.16 -14.99 4.73
C ALA A 86 12.65 -15.26 4.92
N LEU A 87 13.04 -16.52 4.72
CA LEU A 87 14.43 -16.96 4.66
C LEU A 87 14.63 -17.82 3.43
N PHE A 88 15.69 -17.52 2.69
CA PHE A 88 16.12 -18.27 1.52
C PHE A 88 17.55 -18.76 1.72
N ALA A 89 17.78 -20.05 1.49
CA ALA A 89 19.08 -20.67 1.65
C ALA A 89 19.38 -21.67 0.52
N ALA A 90 20.54 -21.52 -0.10
CA ALA A 90 21.09 -22.43 -1.11
C ALA A 90 22.62 -22.37 -1.07
N ALA A 91 23.30 -23.15 -1.91
CA ALA A 91 24.76 -23.11 -1.98
C ALA A 91 25.26 -21.70 -2.32
N GLY A 92 25.94 -21.03 -1.37
CA GLY A 92 26.46 -19.67 -1.53
C GLY A 92 25.41 -18.55 -1.40
N VAL A 93 24.16 -18.88 -1.09
CA VAL A 93 23.07 -17.90 -0.92
C VAL A 93 22.42 -18.07 0.43
N PHE A 94 22.39 -16.99 1.20
CA PHE A 94 21.61 -16.88 2.43
C PHE A 94 20.99 -15.49 2.49
N ARG A 95 19.67 -15.42 2.61
CA ARG A 95 18.90 -14.16 2.67
C ARG A 95 17.80 -14.28 3.71
N VAL A 96 17.61 -13.21 4.46
CA VAL A 96 16.58 -13.09 5.51
C VAL A 96 15.89 -11.74 5.31
N LEU A 97 14.55 -11.78 5.18
CA LEU A 97 13.75 -10.67 4.70
C LEU A 97 12.54 -10.45 5.59
N SER A 98 12.27 -9.20 5.95
CA SER A 98 11.03 -8.81 6.62
C SER A 98 9.92 -8.56 5.60
N ILE A 99 8.73 -9.05 5.89
CA ILE A 99 7.54 -8.91 5.03
C ILE A 99 6.50 -8.09 5.80
N PRO A 100 6.13 -6.88 5.33
CA PRO A 100 5.19 -6.00 6.03
C PRO A 100 3.74 -6.48 5.98
N SER A 101 3.46 -7.60 5.32
CA SER A 101 2.16 -8.24 5.21
C SER A 101 2.13 -9.61 5.90
N GLU A 102 0.93 -10.09 6.21
CA GLU A 102 0.75 -11.42 6.78
C GLU A 102 1.06 -12.50 5.73
N VAL A 103 1.81 -13.53 6.14
CA VAL A 103 2.10 -14.72 5.34
C VAL A 103 1.82 -15.95 6.18
N SER A 104 1.52 -17.08 5.54
CA SER A 104 1.38 -18.36 6.22
C SER A 104 2.74 -19.01 6.48
N ASP A 105 2.85 -19.75 7.57
CA ASP A 105 4.01 -20.58 7.87
C ASP A 105 4.15 -21.68 6.80
N VAL A 106 5.23 -21.65 6.03
CA VAL A 106 5.50 -22.65 4.99
C VAL A 106 6.99 -22.89 4.83
N VAL A 107 7.35 -24.15 4.55
CA VAL A 107 8.71 -24.57 4.24
C VAL A 107 8.66 -25.36 2.94
N THR A 108 9.53 -24.99 2.01
CA THR A 108 9.69 -25.66 0.71
C THR A 108 11.16 -25.87 0.44
N VAL A 109 11.49 -27.01 -0.19
CA VAL A 109 12.83 -27.33 -0.68
C VAL A 109 12.69 -27.84 -2.10
N SER A 110 13.27 -27.12 -3.05
CA SER A 110 13.10 -27.36 -4.50
C SER A 110 14.39 -27.03 -5.26
N ASP A 111 14.33 -26.99 -6.59
CA ASP A 111 15.39 -26.52 -7.48
C ASP A 111 15.45 -24.97 -7.62
N ARG A 112 14.40 -24.28 -7.16
CA ARG A 112 14.27 -22.82 -7.14
C ARG A 112 13.68 -22.35 -5.82
N PHE A 113 13.81 -21.05 -5.52
CA PHE A 113 13.14 -20.45 -4.38
C PHE A 113 11.62 -20.28 -4.62
N TYR A 114 10.82 -20.53 -3.58
CA TYR A 114 9.38 -20.34 -3.62
C TYR A 114 9.06 -18.86 -3.37
N ILE A 115 8.98 -18.05 -4.43
CA ILE A 115 8.77 -16.59 -4.33
C ILE A 115 7.30 -16.14 -4.26
N LYS A 116 6.34 -17.06 -4.45
CA LYS A 116 4.91 -16.71 -4.57
C LYS A 116 4.38 -15.83 -3.41
N PRO A 117 4.75 -16.06 -2.15
CA PRO A 117 4.31 -15.19 -1.04
C PRO A 117 4.89 -13.76 -1.08
N LEU A 118 5.97 -13.51 -1.84
CA LEU A 118 6.55 -12.17 -2.03
C LEU A 118 5.91 -11.40 -3.19
N LEU A 119 5.20 -12.06 -4.10
CA LEU A 119 4.59 -11.40 -5.27
C LEU A 119 3.66 -10.23 -4.90
N PRO A 120 2.89 -10.25 -3.79
CA PRO A 120 2.15 -9.07 -3.37
C PRO A 120 3.03 -7.85 -3.17
N LEU A 121 4.30 -7.99 -2.75
CA LEU A 121 5.23 -6.86 -2.59
C LEU A 121 5.64 -6.24 -3.94
N LEU A 122 5.44 -6.95 -5.06
CA LEU A 122 5.66 -6.45 -6.42
C LEU A 122 4.43 -5.78 -7.03
N ALA A 123 3.24 -6.08 -6.50
CA ALA A 123 2.05 -5.31 -6.87
C ALA A 123 2.31 -3.88 -6.39
N GLY A 124 2.27 -2.93 -7.34
CA GLY A 124 2.78 -1.58 -7.15
C GLY A 124 2.28 -0.89 -5.88
N GLU A 125 2.94 0.20 -5.50
CA GLU A 125 2.50 1.15 -4.49
C GLU A 125 0.99 1.42 -4.69
N GLU A 126 0.12 0.70 -3.96
CA GLU A 126 -1.33 0.94 -3.89
C GLU A 126 -1.57 2.19 -3.05
N GLU A 127 -0.86 3.24 -3.43
CA GLU A 127 -0.84 4.52 -2.79
C GLU A 127 -1.86 5.42 -3.45
N PHE A 128 -2.56 6.18 -2.63
CA PHE A 128 -3.55 7.13 -3.08
C PHE A 128 -3.60 8.32 -2.13
N LEU A 129 -4.11 9.41 -2.66
CA LEU A 129 -4.26 10.67 -1.96
C LEU A 129 -5.74 10.95 -1.69
N VAL A 130 -6.00 11.59 -0.56
CA VAL A 130 -7.33 12.05 -0.18
C VAL A 130 -7.27 13.53 0.14
N LEU A 131 -8.00 14.34 -0.63
CA LEU A 131 -8.18 15.74 -0.32
C LEU A 131 -9.45 15.92 0.51
N CYS A 132 -9.27 16.19 1.80
CA CYS A 132 -10.37 16.50 2.71
C CYS A 132 -10.78 17.96 2.54
N LEU A 133 -12.05 18.19 2.23
CA LEU A 133 -12.62 19.50 1.94
C LEU A 133 -13.73 19.84 2.94
N SER A 134 -13.51 20.86 3.76
CA SER A 134 -14.52 21.48 4.60
C SER A 134 -14.39 23.01 4.58
N GLN A 135 -15.37 23.71 5.17
CA GLN A 135 -15.28 25.18 5.31
C GLN A 135 -14.16 25.62 6.27
N LYS A 136 -13.83 24.76 7.25
CA LYS A 136 -12.88 25.05 8.33
C LYS A 136 -11.50 24.48 8.06
N GLN A 137 -11.40 23.45 7.23
CA GLN A 137 -10.15 22.75 7.00
C GLN A 137 -10.06 22.18 5.58
N VAL A 138 -8.91 22.40 4.96
CA VAL A 138 -8.42 21.68 3.78
C VAL A 138 -7.12 20.98 4.17
N ARG A 139 -7.08 19.66 3.99
CA ARG A 139 -5.87 18.86 4.25
C ARG A 139 -5.76 17.71 3.26
N LEU A 140 -4.52 17.30 3.01
CA LEU A 140 -4.20 16.18 2.12
C LEU A 140 -3.71 15.01 2.96
N LEU A 141 -4.29 13.84 2.73
CA LEU A 141 -3.84 12.58 3.33
C LEU A 141 -3.22 11.70 2.25
N ARG A 142 -2.11 11.03 2.58
CA ARG A 142 -1.52 9.98 1.74
C ARG A 142 -1.67 8.64 2.44
N PHE A 143 -2.21 7.66 1.74
CA PHE A 143 -2.35 6.29 2.23
C PHE A 143 -1.66 5.33 1.28
N GLY A 144 -1.02 4.31 1.85
CA GLY A 144 -0.49 3.14 1.18
C GLY A 144 -0.75 1.87 2.00
N ARG A 145 -0.09 0.78 1.63
CA ARG A 145 -0.29 -0.53 2.28
C ARG A 145 0.06 -0.55 3.77
N GLY A 146 1.08 0.22 4.18
CA GLY A 146 1.56 0.30 5.57
C GLY A 146 0.74 1.23 6.48
N GLY A 147 -0.24 1.96 5.95
CA GLY A 147 -0.93 3.02 6.69
C GLY A 147 -0.93 4.33 5.92
N GLY A 148 -1.08 5.44 6.63
CA GLY A 148 -1.05 6.76 6.03
C GLY A 148 -1.26 7.86 7.03
N GLY A 149 -1.16 9.10 6.55
CA GLY A 149 -1.25 10.28 7.39
C GLY A 149 -1.31 11.56 6.58
N GLU A 150 -1.35 12.67 7.31
CA GLU A 150 -1.43 14.01 6.73
C GLU A 150 -0.10 14.43 6.10
N VAL A 151 -0.21 15.00 4.91
CA VAL A 151 0.90 15.59 4.16
C VAL A 151 0.84 17.09 4.37
N SER A 152 1.95 17.67 4.85
CA SER A 152 2.05 19.12 4.97
C SER A 152 2.14 19.76 3.59
N LEU A 153 1.25 20.72 3.33
CA LEU A 153 1.23 21.49 2.08
C LEU A 153 1.71 22.91 2.34
N GLU A 154 2.89 23.25 1.82
CA GLU A 154 3.43 24.60 1.94
C GLU A 154 2.68 25.58 1.02
N GLY A 155 2.20 26.68 1.60
CA GLY A 155 1.54 27.76 0.85
C GLY A 155 0.16 27.40 0.29
N VAL A 156 -0.46 26.31 0.77
CA VAL A 156 -1.86 25.97 0.47
C VAL A 156 -2.76 26.58 1.54
N PRO A 157 -3.83 27.31 1.16
CA PRO A 157 -4.83 27.78 2.10
C PRO A 157 -5.44 26.62 2.89
N THR A 158 -5.41 26.70 4.22
CA THR A 158 -5.85 25.61 5.11
C THR A 158 -7.31 25.69 5.47
N SER A 159 -8.01 26.80 5.19
CA SER A 159 -9.44 26.93 5.43
C SER A 159 -10.11 27.87 4.45
N LEU A 160 -11.33 27.52 4.03
CA LEU A 160 -12.16 28.40 3.21
C LEU A 160 -12.56 29.65 4.00
N THR A 161 -12.80 29.50 5.31
CA THR A 161 -13.24 30.61 6.18
C THR A 161 -12.20 31.73 6.25
N GLU A 162 -10.91 31.39 6.37
CA GLU A 162 -9.81 32.37 6.38
C GLU A 162 -9.63 33.02 5.01
N ALA A 163 -9.70 32.24 3.93
CA ALA A 163 -9.54 32.78 2.58
C ALA A 163 -10.67 33.72 2.15
N LEU A 164 -11.89 33.49 2.64
CA LEU A 164 -13.05 34.34 2.36
C LEU A 164 -13.08 35.64 3.19
N GLN A 165 -12.30 35.75 4.27
CA GLN A 165 -12.22 36.98 5.08
C GLN A 165 -11.45 38.13 4.39
N TYR A 166 -10.69 37.83 3.33
CA TYR A 166 -9.87 38.81 2.62
C TYR A 166 -10.55 39.47 1.40
N ASP A 167 -11.77 39.06 1.03
CA ASP A 167 -12.58 39.81 0.06
C ASP A 167 -13.43 40.84 0.84
N PRO A 168 -13.22 42.16 0.65
CA PRO A 168 -13.97 43.17 1.38
C PRO A 168 -15.40 43.21 0.83
N MET A 169 -16.29 42.42 1.44
CA MET A 169 -17.73 42.53 1.21
C MET A 169 -18.47 42.67 2.54
N GLU A 170 -19.04 43.86 2.73
CA GLU A 170 -19.75 44.40 3.89
C GLU A 170 -21.01 43.62 4.35
N LYS A 171 -21.11 42.32 4.16
CA LYS A 171 -22.35 41.54 4.43
C LYS A 171 -22.15 40.28 5.25
N GLN A 172 -21.09 40.18 6.04
CA GLN A 172 -20.81 39.01 6.87
C GLN A 172 -21.50 39.04 8.24
N GLY A 173 -22.74 39.53 8.30
CA GLY A 173 -23.54 39.56 9.54
C GLY A 173 -24.49 38.38 9.74
N GLN A 174 -24.67 37.49 8.74
CA GLN A 174 -25.80 36.54 8.73
C GLN A 174 -25.53 35.16 8.14
N PHE A 175 -24.28 34.66 8.10
CA PHE A 175 -24.02 33.30 7.58
C PHE A 175 -23.45 32.38 8.66
N GLY A 176 -24.33 31.97 9.57
CA GLY A 176 -24.11 30.81 10.43
C GLY A 176 -24.29 29.52 9.64
N GLY A 177 -23.23 29.04 8.99
CA GLY A 177 -23.09 27.65 8.52
C GLY A 177 -24.04 27.14 7.42
N ALA A 178 -24.97 27.95 6.92
CA ALA A 178 -25.90 27.56 5.85
C ALA A 178 -25.36 27.98 4.46
N TYR A 179 -25.39 27.05 3.49
CA TYR A 179 -25.19 27.39 2.08
C TYR A 179 -26.33 28.31 1.60
N PRO A 180 -26.03 29.42 0.92
CA PRO A 180 -27.05 30.16 0.19
C PRO A 180 -27.72 29.21 -0.80
N THR A 181 -29.05 29.18 -0.82
CA THR A 181 -29.81 28.18 -1.60
C THR A 181 -30.57 28.78 -2.78
N HIS A 182 -30.62 30.11 -2.93
CA HIS A 182 -31.35 30.80 -3.99
C HIS A 182 -30.76 32.18 -4.33
N GLY A 183 -30.58 32.50 -5.62
CA GLY A 183 -30.33 33.84 -6.15
C GLY A 183 -28.87 34.21 -6.43
N ALA A 184 -28.60 35.49 -6.71
CA ALA A 184 -27.27 36.02 -7.05
C ALA A 184 -26.21 35.77 -5.96
N GLU A 185 -26.63 35.72 -4.69
CA GLU A 185 -25.75 35.45 -3.55
C GLU A 185 -25.17 34.02 -3.58
N GLU A 186 -25.87 33.05 -4.20
CA GLU A 186 -25.37 31.68 -4.38
C GLU A 186 -24.29 31.62 -5.47
N GLU A 187 -24.47 32.37 -6.56
CA GLU A 187 -23.50 32.43 -7.66
C GLU A 187 -22.18 33.07 -7.20
N ASP A 188 -22.27 34.19 -6.49
CA ASP A 188 -21.10 34.86 -5.92
C ASP A 188 -20.36 33.97 -4.92
N PHE A 189 -21.11 33.28 -4.04
CA PHE A 189 -20.54 32.34 -3.10
C PHE A 189 -19.82 31.17 -3.78
N LYS A 190 -20.44 30.55 -4.80
CA LYS A 190 -19.81 29.50 -5.61
C LYS A 190 -18.58 29.99 -6.35
N ALA A 191 -18.60 31.21 -6.89
CA ALA A 191 -17.45 31.81 -7.58
C ALA A 191 -16.26 31.99 -6.63
N ASN A 192 -16.52 32.43 -5.40
CA ASN A 192 -15.49 32.59 -4.37
C ASN A 192 -14.91 31.24 -3.93
N ILE A 193 -15.75 30.23 -3.70
CA ILE A 193 -15.27 28.86 -3.42
C ILE A 193 -14.43 28.31 -4.57
N ARG A 194 -14.86 28.54 -5.82
CA ARG A 194 -14.09 28.10 -6.99
C ARG A 194 -12.72 28.79 -7.07
N ARG A 195 -12.64 30.09 -6.77
CA ARG A 195 -11.37 30.84 -6.70
C ARG A 195 -10.45 30.28 -5.62
N PHE A 196 -11.00 29.98 -4.44
CA PHE A 196 -10.28 29.34 -3.35
C PHE A 196 -9.75 27.96 -3.77
N PHE A 197 -10.58 27.11 -4.36
CA PHE A 197 -10.15 25.78 -4.80
C PHE A 197 -9.13 25.79 -5.92
N ARG A 198 -9.11 26.83 -6.77
CA ARG A 198 -8.00 27.03 -7.70
C ARG A 198 -6.67 27.29 -6.98
N GLN A 199 -6.66 28.08 -5.91
CA GLN A 199 -5.44 28.29 -5.11
C GLN A 199 -4.99 26.99 -4.41
N VAL A 200 -5.95 26.18 -3.95
CA VAL A 200 -5.67 24.85 -3.39
C VAL A 200 -5.06 23.94 -4.45
N ASP A 201 -5.66 23.85 -5.65
CA ASP A 201 -5.16 23.06 -6.77
C ASP A 201 -3.76 23.52 -7.19
N ASP A 202 -3.53 24.84 -7.34
CA ASP A 202 -2.22 25.41 -7.69
C ASP A 202 -1.12 25.03 -6.67
N GLY A 203 -1.44 25.03 -5.38
CA GLY A 203 -0.51 24.61 -4.34
C GLY A 203 -0.32 23.10 -4.31
N LEU A 204 -1.38 22.31 -4.53
CA LEU A 204 -1.30 20.85 -4.68
C LEU A 204 -0.42 20.46 -5.87
N GLN A 205 -0.52 21.15 -7.00
CA GLN A 205 0.31 20.88 -8.19
C GLN A 205 1.81 20.92 -7.88
N LYS A 206 2.26 21.78 -6.96
CA LYS A 206 3.68 21.82 -6.56
C LYS A 206 4.12 20.53 -5.88
N TYR A 207 3.24 19.93 -5.08
CA TYR A 207 3.46 18.63 -4.43
C TYR A 207 3.28 17.47 -5.42
N LEU A 208 2.31 17.57 -6.32
CA LEU A 208 1.88 16.48 -7.22
C LEU A 208 2.71 16.36 -8.50
N ARG A 209 3.58 17.31 -8.83
CA ARG A 209 4.36 17.29 -10.10
C ARG A 209 5.18 16.00 -10.30
N GLU A 210 5.67 15.40 -9.22
CA GLU A 210 6.47 14.17 -9.27
C GLU A 210 5.62 12.91 -9.04
N GLU A 211 4.38 13.08 -8.59
CA GLU A 211 3.49 12.00 -8.18
C GLU A 211 2.44 11.68 -9.25
N LYS A 212 2.14 10.40 -9.43
CA LYS A 212 1.07 9.93 -10.34
C LYS A 212 -0.02 9.18 -9.58
N LEU A 213 -0.20 9.54 -8.31
CA LEU A 213 -1.10 8.84 -7.40
C LEU A 213 -2.56 9.22 -7.70
N PRO A 214 -3.51 8.26 -7.60
CA PRO A 214 -4.92 8.55 -7.64
C PRO A 214 -5.31 9.51 -6.50
N LEU A 215 -6.11 10.52 -6.81
CA LEU A 215 -6.62 11.50 -5.85
C LEU A 215 -8.14 11.36 -5.72
N VAL A 216 -8.65 11.34 -4.49
CA VAL A 216 -10.08 11.30 -4.19
C VAL A 216 -10.45 12.45 -3.24
N THR A 217 -11.56 13.13 -3.49
CA THR A 217 -12.07 14.16 -2.57
C THR A 217 -12.94 13.55 -1.48
N ALA A 218 -12.83 14.05 -0.25
CA ALA A 218 -13.70 13.73 0.87
C ALA A 218 -14.31 15.02 1.45
N GLY A 219 -15.63 15.17 1.34
CA GLY A 219 -16.30 16.43 1.62
C GLY A 219 -17.80 16.35 1.39
N VAL A 220 -18.52 17.42 1.73
CA VAL A 220 -19.94 17.54 1.36
C VAL A 220 -20.07 17.68 -0.16
N SER A 221 -21.17 17.14 -0.72
CA SER A 221 -21.37 17.02 -2.17
C SER A 221 -21.15 18.34 -2.96
N PRO A 222 -21.58 19.53 -2.47
CA PRO A 222 -21.29 20.80 -3.15
C PRO A 222 -19.79 21.11 -3.25
N LEU A 223 -19.02 20.89 -2.18
CA LEU A 223 -17.57 21.19 -2.19
C LEU A 223 -16.81 20.25 -3.12
N ASN A 224 -17.13 18.96 -3.11
CA ASN A 224 -16.50 17.98 -4.01
C ASN A 224 -16.75 18.37 -5.48
N SER A 225 -17.97 18.80 -5.79
CA SER A 225 -18.35 19.20 -7.15
C SER A 225 -17.62 20.46 -7.60
N ILE A 226 -17.58 21.50 -6.76
CA ILE A 226 -16.89 22.76 -7.10
C ILE A 226 -15.36 22.53 -7.20
N TYR A 227 -14.79 21.69 -6.34
CA TYR A 227 -13.37 21.35 -6.44
C TYR A 227 -13.06 20.61 -7.75
N ARG A 228 -13.91 19.65 -8.15
CA ARG A 228 -13.73 18.93 -9.42
C ARG A 228 -13.69 19.88 -10.63
N GLU A 229 -14.50 20.93 -10.63
CA GLU A 229 -14.47 21.97 -11.68
C GLU A 229 -13.19 22.82 -11.65
N ALA A 230 -12.61 23.02 -10.46
CA ALA A 230 -11.40 23.83 -10.28
C ALA A 230 -10.09 23.03 -10.49
N ASN A 231 -10.15 21.71 -10.35
CA ASN A 231 -9.00 20.82 -10.36
C ASN A 231 -8.36 20.70 -11.75
N THR A 232 -7.03 20.75 -11.80
CA THR A 232 -6.25 20.49 -13.02
C THR A 232 -5.44 19.20 -12.94
N TYR A 233 -5.37 18.56 -11.77
CA TYR A 233 -4.63 17.31 -11.60
C TYR A 233 -5.30 16.12 -12.32
N PRO A 234 -4.61 15.44 -13.26
CA PRO A 234 -5.21 14.36 -14.05
C PRO A 234 -5.53 13.10 -13.24
N GLY A 235 -4.94 12.93 -12.06
CA GLY A 235 -5.18 11.78 -11.19
C GLY A 235 -6.44 11.88 -10.32
N LEU A 236 -7.24 12.96 -10.42
CA LEU A 236 -8.51 13.07 -9.69
C LEU A 236 -9.53 12.05 -10.21
N LEU A 237 -10.04 11.20 -9.33
CA LEU A 237 -11.07 10.22 -9.66
C LEU A 237 -12.48 10.82 -9.62
N GLU A 238 -13.40 10.24 -10.39
CA GLU A 238 -14.81 10.66 -10.41
C GLU A 238 -15.52 10.39 -9.08
N GLY A 239 -15.16 9.29 -8.38
CA GLY A 239 -15.73 8.98 -7.07
C GLY A 239 -15.28 9.95 -5.99
N ALA A 240 -16.17 10.25 -5.04
CA ALA A 240 -15.88 11.08 -3.87
C ALA A 240 -16.47 10.45 -2.60
N VAL A 241 -15.86 10.73 -1.45
CA VAL A 241 -16.43 10.39 -0.15
C VAL A 241 -17.33 11.52 0.31
N GLU A 242 -18.64 11.25 0.41
CA GLU A 242 -19.60 12.23 0.89
C GLU A 242 -19.65 12.30 2.42
N GLY A 243 -19.66 13.52 2.95
CA GLY A 243 -19.85 13.81 4.37
C GLY A 243 -18.87 14.85 4.90
N ASN A 244 -18.93 15.15 6.19
CA ASN A 244 -17.96 16.02 6.83
C ASN A 244 -16.67 15.24 7.16
N PRO A 245 -15.52 15.53 6.52
CA PRO A 245 -14.27 14.83 6.79
C PRO A 245 -13.79 15.01 8.24
N GLU A 246 -14.17 16.10 8.92
CA GLU A 246 -13.84 16.33 10.34
C GLU A 246 -14.58 15.37 11.29
N ALA A 247 -15.66 14.73 10.83
CA ALA A 247 -16.43 13.78 11.62
C ALA A 247 -15.91 12.34 11.52
N PHE A 248 -14.94 12.08 10.64
CA PHE A 248 -14.37 10.76 10.41
C PHE A 248 -12.93 10.69 10.87
N LYS A 249 -12.53 9.54 11.40
CA LYS A 249 -11.10 9.23 11.59
C LYS A 249 -10.44 8.96 10.24
N ASP A 250 -9.14 9.22 10.14
CA ASP A 250 -8.35 8.96 8.93
C ASP A 250 -8.48 7.50 8.46
N SER A 251 -8.59 6.54 9.40
CA SER A 251 -8.83 5.13 9.09
C SER A 251 -10.18 4.86 8.41
N GLU A 252 -11.23 5.61 8.78
CA GLU A 252 -12.56 5.49 8.19
C GLU A 252 -12.62 6.14 6.81
N ILE A 253 -11.95 7.30 6.65
CA ILE A 253 -11.76 7.95 5.34
C ILE A 253 -11.02 6.99 4.40
N ARG A 254 -9.94 6.38 4.87
CA ARG A 254 -9.17 5.38 4.11
C ARG A 254 -10.05 4.23 3.63
N GLU A 255 -10.87 3.64 4.50
CA GLU A 255 -11.75 2.52 4.12
C GLU A 255 -12.79 2.93 3.05
N LYS A 256 -13.37 4.13 3.19
CA LYS A 256 -14.34 4.66 2.21
C LYS A 256 -13.68 4.92 0.86
N VAL A 257 -12.49 5.55 0.85
CA VAL A 257 -11.74 5.82 -0.38
C VAL A 257 -11.23 4.53 -1.02
N TRP A 258 -10.83 3.53 -0.23
CA TRP A 258 -10.37 2.23 -0.74
C TRP A 258 -11.37 1.59 -1.70
N LYS A 259 -12.68 1.71 -1.40
CA LYS A 259 -13.76 1.19 -2.26
C LYS A 259 -13.80 1.87 -3.64
N ILE A 260 -13.28 3.09 -3.75
CA ILE A 260 -13.22 3.89 -4.98
C ILE A 260 -11.93 3.59 -5.76
N VAL A 261 -10.77 3.51 -5.09
CA VAL A 261 -9.46 3.33 -5.75
C VAL A 261 -9.15 1.87 -6.09
N LYS A 262 -9.68 0.90 -5.33
CA LYS A 262 -9.40 -0.54 -5.51
C LYS A 262 -9.62 -1.04 -6.95
N PRO A 263 -10.71 -0.69 -7.67
CA PRO A 263 -10.89 -1.10 -9.05
C PRO A 263 -9.79 -0.63 -10.01
N LEU A 264 -9.15 0.52 -9.73
CA LEU A 264 -8.04 1.02 -10.54
C LEU A 264 -6.81 0.14 -10.36
N PHE A 265 -6.47 -0.20 -9.11
CA PHE A 265 -5.33 -1.07 -8.81
C PHE A 265 -5.54 -2.51 -9.29
N ASP A 266 -6.78 -3.00 -9.23
CA ASP A 266 -7.12 -4.33 -9.71
C ASP A 266 -7.23 -4.43 -11.24
N ARG A 267 -7.22 -3.30 -11.99
CA ARG A 267 -7.49 -3.29 -13.44
C ARG A 267 -6.58 -4.24 -14.22
N ALA A 268 -5.26 -4.10 -14.09
CA ALA A 268 -4.30 -4.92 -14.82
C ALA A 268 -4.46 -6.42 -14.50
N LYS A 269 -4.75 -6.74 -13.23
CA LYS A 269 -5.04 -8.10 -12.80
C LYS A 269 -6.33 -8.63 -13.42
N ASN A 270 -7.40 -7.84 -13.41
CA ASN A 270 -8.69 -8.23 -13.98
C ASN A 270 -8.60 -8.41 -15.49
N GLU A 271 -7.93 -7.51 -16.22
CA GLU A 271 -7.68 -7.63 -17.66
C GLU A 271 -6.87 -8.90 -17.99
N ALA A 272 -5.85 -9.22 -17.17
CA ALA A 272 -5.08 -10.46 -17.33
C ALA A 272 -5.94 -11.71 -17.10
N LEU A 273 -6.81 -11.69 -16.08
CA LEU A 273 -7.75 -12.78 -15.78
C LEU A 273 -8.80 -12.95 -16.89
N GLU A 274 -9.36 -11.87 -17.42
CA GLU A 274 -10.29 -11.89 -18.54
C GLU A 274 -9.62 -12.44 -19.80
N ARG A 275 -8.40 -11.97 -20.12
CA ARG A 275 -7.62 -12.49 -21.25
C ARG A 275 -7.33 -13.98 -21.09
N PHE A 276 -6.98 -14.43 -19.89
CA PHE A 276 -6.79 -15.84 -19.59
C PHE A 276 -8.09 -16.62 -19.84
N GLY A 277 -9.23 -16.15 -19.33
CA GLY A 277 -10.53 -16.78 -19.55
C GLY A 277 -10.91 -16.88 -21.03
N HIS A 278 -10.64 -15.85 -21.83
CA HIS A 278 -10.88 -15.87 -23.27
C HIS A 278 -9.99 -16.86 -24.05
N LEU A 279 -8.79 -17.11 -23.56
CA LEU A 279 -7.86 -18.05 -24.19
C LEU A 279 -8.01 -19.48 -23.65
N GLN A 280 -8.80 -19.66 -22.58
CA GLN A 280 -9.07 -20.96 -21.99
C GLN A 280 -9.74 -21.89 -23.02
N GLY A 281 -9.19 -23.08 -23.21
CA GLY A 281 -9.68 -24.05 -24.20
C GLY A 281 -9.17 -23.81 -25.63
N THR A 282 -8.36 -22.77 -25.88
CA THR A 282 -7.74 -22.53 -27.21
C THR A 282 -6.36 -23.17 -27.37
N GLY A 283 -5.87 -23.88 -26.34
CA GLY A 283 -4.50 -24.42 -26.27
C GLY A 283 -3.41 -23.35 -26.03
N LYS A 284 -3.78 -22.09 -25.83
CA LYS A 284 -2.86 -20.96 -25.57
C LYS A 284 -2.80 -20.54 -24.10
N THR A 285 -3.33 -21.39 -23.22
CA THR A 285 -3.33 -21.21 -21.76
C THR A 285 -2.94 -22.53 -21.14
N SER A 286 -2.18 -22.48 -20.06
CA SER A 286 -1.98 -23.63 -19.19
C SER A 286 -2.31 -23.22 -17.75
N VAL A 287 -2.82 -24.20 -16.98
CA VAL A 287 -3.04 -24.13 -15.54
C VAL A 287 -2.04 -24.99 -14.76
N SER A 288 -1.17 -25.72 -15.47
CA SER A 288 -0.12 -26.56 -14.91
C SER A 288 1.25 -25.93 -15.15
N LEU A 289 2.07 -25.86 -14.11
CA LEU A 289 3.44 -25.38 -14.25
C LEU A 289 4.28 -26.26 -15.18
N GLU A 290 3.90 -27.52 -15.34
CA GLU A 290 4.59 -28.52 -16.18
C GLU A 290 4.31 -28.33 -17.69
N GLU A 291 3.28 -27.55 -18.02
CA GLU A 291 2.82 -27.31 -19.40
C GLU A 291 3.17 -25.90 -19.91
N VAL A 292 3.88 -25.08 -19.10
CA VAL A 292 4.29 -23.70 -19.42
C VAL A 292 5.80 -23.61 -19.62
#